data_AF-A0A531ALD4-F1
#
_entry.id   AF-A0A531ALD4-F1
#
_cell.length_a   1.000
_cell.length_b   1.000
_cell.length_c   1.000
_cell.angle_alpha   90.00
_cell.angle_beta   90.00
_cell.angle_gamma   90.00
#
_symmetry.space_group_name_H-M   'P 1'
#
loop_
_entity.id
_entity.type
_entity.pdbx_description
1 polymer ?
#
loop_
_entity_poly.entity_id
_entity_poly.type
_entity_poly.pdbx_seq_one_letter_code
_entity_poly.pdbx_strand_id
1 'polypeptide(L)' 'MSGLLMPKPDDATMRRRDEIVADMRIIVPGEGVVDAANSMRAFESDGLTAYRQLPLVVVLPETVAQVSR' A
#
# COMPACT_ATOMS: atom_id res chain seq x y z
N MET A 1 5.53 -18.22 -18.40
CA MET A 1 4.28 -18.12 -17.61
C MET A 1 3.77 -16.69 -17.78
N SER A 2 2.80 -16.47 -18.67
CA SER A 2 2.16 -15.15 -18.78
C SER A 2 1.12 -15.06 -17.66
N GLY A 3 1.51 -14.54 -16.51
CA GLY A 3 0.59 -14.27 -15.40
C GLY A 3 -0.40 -13.17 -15.77
N LEU A 4 -1.51 -13.09 -15.04
CA LEU A 4 -2.43 -11.96 -15.16
C LEU A 4 -1.67 -10.68 -14.78
N LEU A 5 -1.72 -9.66 -15.63
CA LEU A 5 -1.05 -8.39 -15.38
C LEU A 5 -2.06 -7.36 -14.90
N MET A 6 -1.75 -6.74 -13.76
CA MET A 6 -2.44 -5.52 -13.35
C MET A 6 -2.12 -4.39 -14.35
N PRO A 7 -3.01 -3.40 -14.50
CA PRO A 7 -2.71 -2.20 -15.28
C PRO A 7 -1.39 -1.56 -14.83
N LYS A 8 -0.68 -0.93 -15.78
CA LYS A 8 0.56 -0.22 -15.46
C LYS A 8 0.27 0.87 -14.42
N PRO A 9 1.01 0.92 -13.30
CA PRO A 9 0.91 2.02 -12.35
C PRO A 9 1.20 3.37 -13.02
N ASP A 10 0.60 4.43 -12.49
CA ASP A 10 0.92 5.79 -12.91
C ASP A 10 2.31 6.20 -12.38
N ASP A 11 3.23 6.47 -13.29
CA ASP A 11 4.62 6.81 -12.96
C ASP A 11 4.72 8.11 -12.13
N ALA A 12 3.78 9.05 -12.29
CA ALA A 12 3.77 10.29 -11.51
C ALA A 12 3.44 10.04 -10.04
N THR A 13 2.45 9.19 -9.77
CA THR A 13 2.11 8.73 -8.41
C THR A 13 3.26 7.94 -7.79
N MET A 14 3.87 7.01 -8.54
CA MET A 14 4.97 6.19 -8.02
C MET A 14 6.20 7.01 -7.60
N ARG A 15 6.51 8.10 -8.31
CA ARG A 15 7.61 9.02 -7.94
C ARG A 15 7.40 9.73 -6.61
N ARG A 16 6.15 9.88 -6.16
CA ARG A 16 5.78 10.56 -4.91
C ARG A 16 5.56 9.60 -3.74
N ARG A 17 5.97 8.33 -3.88
CA ARG A 17 5.70 7.31 -2.87
C ARG A 17 6.12 7.74 -1.47
N ASP A 18 7.32 8.29 -1.31
CA ASP A 18 7.85 8.64 0.01
C ASP A 18 7.10 9.82 0.65
N GLU A 19 6.65 10.78 -0.17
CA GLU A 19 5.77 11.87 0.28
C GLU A 19 4.42 11.31 0.77
N ILE A 20 3.81 10.42 -0.02
CA ILE A 20 2.54 9.78 0.33
C ILE A 20 2.68 9.02 1.65
N VAL A 21 3.76 8.24 1.82
CA VAL A 21 4.02 7.51 3.07
C VAL A 21 4.17 8.47 4.25
N ALA A 22 4.89 9.59 4.09
CA ALA A 22 5.04 10.59 5.13
C ALA A 22 3.67 11.20 5.52
N ASP A 23 2.84 11.54 4.54
CA ASP A 23 1.49 12.07 4.76
C ASP A 23 0.60 11.05 5.49
N MET A 24 0.68 9.77 5.13
CA MET A 24 -0.06 8.71 5.84
C MET A 24 0.35 8.60 7.31
N ARG A 25 1.63 8.83 7.64
CA ARG A 25 2.12 8.82 9.04
C ARG A 25 1.61 10.00 9.87
N ILE A 26 1.21 11.10 9.21
CA ILE A 26 0.54 12.23 9.89
C ILE A 26 -0.89 11.85 10.29
N ILE A 27 -1.60 11.09 9.44
CA ILE A 27 -2.98 10.65 9.69
C ILE A 27 -2.99 9.48 10.67
N VAL A 28 -2.18 8.45 10.43
CA VAL A 28 -2.04 7.25 11.25
C VAL A 28 -0.65 7.23 11.90
N PRO A 29 -0.49 7.88 13.07
CA PRO A 29 0.79 7.87 13.78
C PRO A 29 1.10 6.48 14.36
N GLY A 30 2.38 6.21 14.62
CA GLY A 30 2.83 4.94 15.16
C GLY A 30 3.17 3.92 14.08
N GLU A 31 2.77 2.65 14.29
CA GLU A 31 3.17 1.51 13.45
C GLU A 31 2.17 1.19 12.33
N GLY A 32 1.07 1.92 12.24
CA GLY A 32 -0.02 1.64 11.28
C GLY A 32 0.33 1.88 9.81
N VAL A 33 1.47 2.50 9.48
CA VAL A 33 1.92 2.72 8.10
C VAL A 33 3.03 1.75 7.73
N VAL A 34 2.71 0.77 6.89
CA VAL A 34 3.60 -0.29 6.44
C VAL A 34 4.11 0.01 5.04
N ASP A 35 5.37 0.43 4.94
CA ASP A 35 6.07 0.80 3.70
C ASP A 35 7.28 -0.09 3.39
N ALA A 36 7.67 -0.96 4.32
CA ALA A 36 8.74 -1.93 4.10
C ALA A 36 8.29 -3.03 3.14
N ALA A 37 9.08 -3.29 2.09
CA ALA A 37 8.73 -4.23 1.03
C ALA A 37 8.39 -5.64 1.56
N ASN A 38 9.14 -6.15 2.54
CA ASN A 38 8.89 -7.47 3.11
C ASN A 38 7.55 -7.54 3.85
N SER A 39 7.24 -6.52 4.66
CA SER A 39 5.98 -6.46 5.43
C SER A 39 4.76 -6.31 4.52
N MET A 40 4.88 -5.53 3.44
CA MET A 40 3.81 -5.35 2.45
C MET A 40 3.45 -6.63 1.69
N ARG A 41 4.35 -7.63 1.61
CA ARG A 41 4.06 -8.91 0.93
C ARG A 41 2.92 -9.69 1.59
N ALA A 42 2.65 -9.47 2.88
CA ALA A 42 1.49 -10.04 3.54
C ALA A 42 0.15 -9.61 2.90
N PHE A 43 0.17 -8.53 2.11
CA PHE A 43 -0.99 -7.91 1.48
C PHE A 43 -0.93 -7.95 -0.05
N GLU A 44 -0.04 -8.75 -0.65
CA GLU A 44 0.16 -8.74 -2.11
C GLU A 44 -0.88 -9.56 -2.88
N SER A 45 -1.75 -10.30 -2.20
CA SER A 45 -2.79 -11.16 -2.79
C SER A 45 -4.13 -10.99 -2.06
N ASP A 46 -5.22 -11.28 -2.76
CA ASP A 46 -6.61 -11.15 -2.32
C ASP A 46 -7.25 -12.51 -1.93
N GLY A 47 -6.43 -13.54 -1.71
CA GLY A 47 -6.88 -14.92 -1.45
C GLY A 47 -6.99 -15.76 -2.72
N LEU A 48 -6.87 -15.16 -3.91
CA LEU A 48 -6.68 -15.86 -5.17
C LEU A 48 -5.20 -15.78 -5.55
N THR A 49 -4.50 -16.91 -5.51
CA THR A 49 -3.04 -16.97 -5.74
C THR A 49 -2.60 -16.53 -7.14
N ALA A 50 -3.55 -16.43 -8.09
CA ALA A 50 -3.33 -15.88 -9.42
C ALA A 50 -3.13 -14.36 -9.43
N TYR A 51 -3.65 -13.65 -8.42
CA TYR A 51 -3.51 -12.21 -8.26
C TYR A 51 -2.43 -11.92 -7.23
N ARG A 52 -1.28 -11.44 -7.72
CA ARG A 52 -0.15 -11.01 -6.88
C ARG A 52 0.37 -9.67 -7.38
N GLN A 53 0.24 -8.64 -6.56
CA GLN A 53 0.74 -7.30 -6.84
C GLN A 53 1.17 -6.66 -5.52
N LEU A 54 2.44 -6.23 -5.44
CA LEU A 54 2.91 -5.50 -4.27
C LEU A 54 2.17 -4.15 -4.20
N PRO A 55 1.56 -3.79 -3.05
CA PRO A 55 0.90 -2.50 -2.89
C PRO A 55 1.94 -1.36 -2.82
N LEU A 56 1.47 -0.12 -3.02
CA LEU A 56 2.28 1.09 -2.87
C LEU A 56 2.72 1.29 -1.40
N VAL A 57 1.75 1.18 -0.50
CA VAL A 57 1.84 1.29 0.96
C VAL A 57 0.59 0.62 1.55
N VAL A 58 0.67 0.10 2.78
CA VAL A 58 -0.49 -0.39 3.54
C VAL A 58 -0.69 0.49 4.77
N VAL A 59 -1.93 0.89 5.05
CA VAL A 59 -2.30 1.73 6.19
C VAL A 59 -3.34 1.00 7.04
N LEU A 60 -3.07 0.85 8.33
CA LEU A 60 -3.88 0.14 9.32
C LEU A 60 -4.39 1.16 10.36
N PRO A 61 -5.54 1.82 10.10
CA PRO A 61 -6.11 2.79 11.01
C PRO A 61 -6.76 2.10 12.22
N GLU A 62 -6.78 2.81 13.35
CA GLU A 62 -7.40 2.37 14.60
C GLU A 62 -8.74 3.06 14.86
N THR A 63 -9.00 4.19 14.17
CA THR A 63 -10.19 5.00 14.38
C THR A 63 -10.86 5.41 13.08
N VAL A 64 -12.19 5.63 13.12
CA VAL A 64 -12.96 6.15 11.98
C VAL A 64 -12.46 7.53 11.54
N ALA A 65 -11.98 8.35 12.48
CA ALA A 65 -11.45 9.68 12.18
C ALA A 65 -10.20 9.61 11.28
N GLN A 66 -9.36 8.59 11.44
CA GLN A 66 -8.20 8.36 10.57
C GLN A 66 -8.59 7.93 9.15
N VAL A 67 -9.69 7.18 9.00
CA VAL A 67 -10.22 6.77 7.69
C VAL A 67 -10.86 7.94 6.94
N SER A 68 -11.37 8.93 7.68
CA SER A 68 -12.19 10.02 7.13
C SER A 68 -11.39 11.30 6.83
N ARG A 69 -10.05 11.24 6.87
CA ARG A 69 -9.16 12.34 6.48
C ARG A 69 -8.58 12.12 5.09
#